data_AF-A0A3C0GD11-F1
#
_entry.id   AF-A0A3C0GD11-F1
#
_cell.length_a   1.000
_cell.length_b   1.000
_cell.length_c   1.000
_cell.angle_alpha   90.00
_cell.angle_beta   90.00
_cell.angle_gamma   90.00
#
_symmetry.space_group_name_H-M   'P 1'
#
loop_
_entity.id
_entity.type
_entity.pdbx_description
1 polymer ?
#
loop_
_entity_poly.entity_id
_entity_poly.type
_entity_poly.pdbx_seq_one_letter_code
_entity_poly.pdbx_strand_id
1 'polypeptide(L)'
;MILEYEKKQSIYAANGCEHIVNGVVRFDDLIRTDYIPTNFSGEPKNFLLRDKHIEWEAKHIEFEKKIHKEWLEELGYDTSEYSVDFTTHEIIFNILSQNYVTHGLEVTTSDTI
;
A
#
# COMPACT_ATOMS: atom_id res chain seq x y z
N MET A 1 9.66 13.41 -1.97
CA MET A 1 8.29 13.87 -2.32
C MET A 1 7.35 13.28 -1.31
N ILE A 2 6.37 14.04 -0.80
CA ILE A 2 5.38 13.53 0.17
C ILE A 2 4.07 13.25 -0.57
N LEU A 3 3.52 12.06 -0.38
CA LEU A 3 2.22 11.67 -0.95
C LEU A 3 1.09 12.18 -0.05
N GLU A 4 0.38 13.21 -0.48
CA GLU A 4 -0.80 13.71 0.21
C GLU A 4 -2.08 13.16 -0.44
N TYR A 5 -3.00 12.68 0.40
CA TYR A 5 -4.28 12.13 -0.05
C TYR A 5 -5.34 12.26 1.06
N GLU A 6 -6.60 12.38 0.66
CA GLU A 6 -7.75 12.39 1.56
C GLU A 6 -8.32 10.98 1.76
N LYS A 7 -8.81 10.71 2.98
CA LYS A 7 -9.57 9.50 3.32
C LYS A 7 -11.02 9.88 3.54
N LYS A 8 -11.94 9.30 2.76
CA LYS A 8 -13.38 9.54 2.89
C LYS A 8 -14.13 8.24 3.13
N GLN A 9 -14.93 8.21 4.20
CA GLN A 9 -15.73 7.03 4.54
C GLN A 9 -17.21 7.26 4.25
N SER A 10 -17.88 6.22 3.77
CA SER A 10 -19.31 6.22 3.52
C SER A 10 -19.91 4.82 3.68
N ILE A 11 -21.19 4.75 4.02
CA ILE A 11 -21.93 3.49 3.96
C ILE A 11 -22.14 3.14 2.49
N TYR A 12 -21.56 2.03 2.05
CA TYR A 12 -21.75 1.52 0.70
C TYR A 12 -23.05 0.71 0.59
N ALA A 13 -23.30 -0.15 1.58
CA ALA A 13 -24.52 -0.94 1.66
C ALA A 13 -24.94 -1.13 3.12
N ALA A 14 -26.14 -0.67 3.46
CA ALA A 14 -26.72 -0.89 4.79
C ALA A 14 -27.11 -2.37 4.96
N ASN A 15 -26.78 -2.98 6.09
CA ASN A 15 -26.93 -4.43 6.32
C ASN A 15 -26.32 -5.30 5.20
N GLY A 16 -25.28 -4.80 4.53
CA GLY A 16 -24.67 -5.43 3.35
C GLY A 16 -23.75 -6.62 3.67
N CYS A 17 -23.47 -6.88 4.95
CA CYS A 17 -22.59 -7.97 5.37
C CYS A 17 -23.28 -8.88 6.40
N GLU A 18 -23.48 -10.14 6.01
CA GLU A 18 -23.94 -11.20 6.90
C GLU A 18 -22.75 -11.91 7.54
N HIS A 19 -22.81 -12.13 8.86
CA HIS A 19 -21.81 -12.94 9.57
C HIS A 19 -22.38 -13.59 10.82
N ILE A 20 -21.64 -14.54 11.39
CA ILE A 20 -22.07 -15.29 12.56
C ILE A 20 -21.24 -14.85 13.77
N VAL A 21 -21.91 -14.40 14.83
CA VAL A 21 -21.31 -14.11 16.13
C VAL A 21 -21.95 -15.01 17.17
N ASN A 22 -21.15 -15.90 17.78
CA ASN A 22 -21.63 -16.83 18.81
C ASN A 22 -22.87 -17.64 18.38
N GLY A 23 -22.91 -18.09 17.12
CA GLY A 23 -24.02 -18.87 16.55
C GLY A 23 -25.24 -18.04 16.13
N VAL A 24 -25.21 -16.72 16.30
CA VAL A 24 -26.30 -15.81 15.88
C VAL A 24 -25.90 -15.09 14.60
N VAL A 25 -26.79 -15.12 13.60
CA VAL A 25 -26.63 -14.34 12.36
C VAL A 25 -26.78 -12.86 12.68
N ARG A 26 -25.82 -12.07 12.22
CA ARG A 26 -25.78 -10.62 12.33
C ARG A 26 -25.65 -10.01 10.95
N PHE A 27 -26.26 -8.86 10.79
CA PHE A 27 -26.16 -8.02 9.60
C PHE A 27 -25.59 -6.69 10.04
N ASP A 28 -24.49 -6.30 9.41
CA ASP A 28 -23.84 -5.01 9.63
C ASP A 28 -23.67 -4.28 8.29
N ASP A 29 -23.47 -2.97 8.38
CA ASP A 29 -23.20 -2.13 7.23
C ASP A 29 -21.86 -2.50 6.59
N LEU A 30 -21.79 -2.36 5.28
CA LEU A 30 -20.55 -2.43 4.52
C LEU A 30 -20.07 -0.99 4.28
N ILE A 31 -18.90 -0.66 4.81
CA ILE A 31 -18.31 0.67 4.76
C ILE A 31 -17.29 0.73 3.62
N ARG A 32 -17.36 1.77 2.80
CA ARG A 32 -16.37 2.12 1.79
C ARG A 32 -15.47 3.22 2.31
N THR A 33 -14.16 3.02 2.21
CA THR A 33 -13.14 4.05 2.41
C THR A 33 -12.50 4.37 1.07
N ASP A 34 -12.64 5.61 0.61
CA ASP A 34 -11.97 6.14 -0.59
C ASP A 34 -10.68 6.87 -0.18
N TYR A 35 -9.62 6.63 -0.94
CA TYR A 35 -8.28 7.20 -0.81
C TYR A 35 -7.98 8.02 -2.07
N ILE A 36 -7.95 9.35 -1.94
CA ILE A 36 -7.97 10.27 -3.07
C ILE A 36 -6.70 11.12 -3.06
N PRO A 37 -5.77 10.95 -4.01
CA PRO A 37 -4.59 11.79 -4.16
C PRO A 37 -4.93 13.28 -4.26
N THR A 38 -4.20 14.14 -3.55
CA THR A 38 -4.44 15.59 -3.54
C THR A 38 -3.31 16.40 -4.17
N ASN A 39 -2.06 15.91 -4.10
CA ASN A 39 -0.88 16.63 -4.60
C ASN A 39 -0.08 15.86 -5.67
N PHE A 40 -0.59 14.71 -6.14
CA PHE A 40 0.05 13.89 -7.16
C PHE A 40 -0.98 13.25 -8.10
N SER A 41 -0.54 12.88 -9.30
CA SER A 41 -1.40 12.28 -10.34
C SER A 41 -1.49 10.76 -10.19
N GLY A 42 -2.09 10.30 -9.10
CA GLY A 42 -2.44 8.89 -8.90
C GLY A 42 -3.95 8.65 -9.04
N GLU A 43 -4.33 7.42 -9.36
CA GLU A 43 -5.73 7.01 -9.41
C GLU A 43 -6.32 6.86 -7.99
N PRO A 44 -7.55 7.33 -7.73
CA PRO A 44 -8.23 7.07 -6.47
C PRO A 44 -8.41 5.57 -6.21
N LYS A 45 -8.22 5.14 -4.97
CA LYS A 45 -8.36 3.73 -4.55
C LYS A 45 -9.46 3.61 -3.51
N ASN A 46 -10.09 2.44 -3.42
CA ASN A 46 -11.15 2.22 -2.42
C ASN A 46 -11.02 0.86 -1.74
N PHE A 47 -11.46 0.82 -0.49
CA PHE A 47 -11.46 -0.37 0.36
C PHE A 47 -12.84 -0.56 0.98
N LEU A 48 -13.36 -1.80 0.92
CA LEU A 48 -14.63 -2.18 1.52
C LEU A 48 -14.39 -3.07 2.72
N LEU A 49 -14.96 -2.70 3.87
CA LEU A 49 -14.89 -3.50 5.08
C LEU A 49 -16.19 -3.37 5.87
N ARG A 50 -16.60 -4.47 6.51
CA ARG A 50 -17.76 -4.47 7.41
C ARG A 50 -17.56 -3.47 8.55
N ASP A 51 -18.63 -2.76 8.93
CA ASP A 51 -18.63 -1.91 10.12
C ASP A 51 -18.12 -2.68 11.35
N LYS A 52 -17.32 -2.00 12.19
CA LYS A 52 -16.73 -2.55 13.42
C LYS A 52 -16.03 -3.90 13.25
N HIS A 53 -15.42 -4.15 12.10
CA HIS A 53 -14.58 -5.33 11.92
C HIS A 53 -13.47 -5.36 12.98
N ILE A 54 -13.19 -6.52 13.58
CA ILE A 54 -12.23 -6.65 14.69
C ILE A 54 -10.81 -6.24 14.28
N GLU A 55 -10.46 -6.47 13.01
CA GLU A 55 -9.17 -6.11 12.42
C GLU A 55 -9.24 -4.81 11.61
N TRP A 56 -10.20 -3.92 11.89
CA TRP A 56 -10.42 -2.69 11.11
C TRP A 56 -9.12 -1.94 10.81
N GLU A 57 -8.39 -1.58 11.86
CA GLU A 57 -7.15 -0.82 11.72
C GLU A 57 -6.07 -1.58 10.94
N ALA A 58 -5.87 -2.86 11.27
CA ALA A 58 -4.86 -3.68 10.61
C ALA A 58 -5.13 -3.83 9.10
N LYS A 59 -6.39 -4.01 8.72
CA LYS A 59 -6.80 -4.15 7.32
C LYS A 59 -6.66 -2.85 6.53
N HIS A 60 -6.98 -1.70 7.14
CA HIS A 60 -6.74 -0.40 6.52
C HIS A 60 -5.23 -0.13 6.34
N ILE A 61 -4.40 -0.45 7.32
CA ILE A 61 -2.94 -0.33 7.20
C ILE A 61 -2.40 -1.23 6.09
N GLU A 62 -2.83 -2.50 6.01
CA GLU A 62 -2.44 -3.43 4.94
C GLU A 62 -2.82 -2.87 3.56
N PHE A 63 -4.02 -2.31 3.45
CA PHE A 63 -4.48 -1.69 2.20
C PHE A 63 -3.71 -0.43 1.85
N GLU A 64 -3.39 0.44 2.82
CA GLU A 64 -2.59 1.64 2.64
C GLU A 64 -1.19 1.31 2.10
N LYS A 65 -0.56 0.27 2.65
CA LYS A 65 0.73 -0.24 2.14
C LYS A 65 0.64 -0.67 0.68
N LYS A 66 -0.44 -1.33 0.29
CA LYS A 66 -0.69 -1.76 -1.08
C LYS A 66 -0.85 -0.58 -2.02
N ILE A 67 -1.69 0.40 -1.68
CA ILE A 67 -1.95 1.54 -2.58
C ILE A 67 -0.76 2.49 -2.69
N HIS A 68 0.08 2.63 -1.65
CA HIS A 68 1.33 3.39 -1.76
C HIS A 68 2.26 2.79 -2.80
N LYS A 69 2.36 1.46 -2.84
CA LYS A 69 3.12 0.77 -3.89
C LYS A 69 2.53 1.00 -5.27
N GLU A 70 1.20 0.88 -5.42
CA GLU A 70 0.53 1.14 -6.70
C GLU A 70 0.74 2.59 -7.17
N TRP A 71 0.66 3.57 -6.26
CA TRP A 71 0.90 4.97 -6.60
C TRP A 71 2.37 5.26 -6.97
N LEU A 72 3.33 4.56 -6.36
CA LEU A 72 4.72 4.66 -6.80
C LEU A 72 4.88 4.18 -8.26
N GLU A 73 4.25 3.06 -8.62
CA GLU A 73 4.27 2.53 -9.99
C GLU A 73 3.60 3.50 -10.97
N GLU A 74 2.45 4.09 -10.60
CA GLU A 74 1.74 5.10 -11.42
C GLU A 74 2.56 6.38 -11.63
N LEU A 75 3.34 6.78 -10.63
CA LEU A 75 4.25 7.92 -10.70
C LEU A 75 5.57 7.59 -11.43
N GLY A 76 5.78 6.34 -11.84
CA GLY A 76 6.95 5.88 -12.57
C GLY A 76 8.17 5.57 -11.70
N TYR A 77 8.00 5.42 -10.38
CA TYR A 77 9.07 4.97 -9.50
C TYR A 77 9.24 3.45 -9.58
N ASP A 78 10.49 2.99 -9.58
CA ASP A 78 10.79 1.56 -9.43
C ASP A 78 10.57 1.14 -7.97
N THR A 79 9.57 0.30 -7.72
CA THR A 79 9.22 -0.14 -6.36
C THR A 79 10.21 -1.12 -5.73
N SER A 80 11.23 -1.57 -6.48
CA SER A 80 12.39 -2.26 -5.91
C SER A 80 13.41 -1.28 -5.30
N GLU A 81 13.49 -0.07 -5.84
CA GLU A 81 14.42 0.97 -5.41
C GLU A 81 13.78 2.03 -4.52
N TYR A 82 12.47 2.24 -4.61
CA TYR A 82 11.76 3.26 -3.86
C TYR A 82 10.66 2.64 -3.00
N SER A 83 10.43 3.25 -1.85
CA SER A 83 9.31 2.92 -0.96
C SER A 83 8.71 4.19 -0.38
N VAL A 84 7.56 4.07 0.27
CA VAL A 84 6.94 5.17 1.02
C VAL A 84 7.13 4.91 2.50
N ASP A 85 7.66 5.88 3.23
CA ASP A 85 7.66 5.86 4.69
C ASP A 85 6.22 5.99 5.19
N PHE A 86 5.71 4.98 5.90
CA PHE A 86 4.32 4.96 6.34
C PHE A 86 3.98 5.96 7.44
N THR A 87 4.98 6.56 8.09
CA THR A 87 4.78 7.59 9.12
C THR A 87 4.72 8.97 8.49
N THR A 88 5.64 9.28 7.58
CA THR A 88 5.77 10.62 6.98
C THR A 88 5.10 10.74 5.63
N HIS A 89 4.72 9.62 4.99
CA HIS A 89 4.25 9.53 3.61
C HIS A 89 5.29 10.01 2.57
N GLU A 90 6.56 10.06 2.95
CA GLU A 90 7.64 10.46 2.07
C GLU A 90 8.11 9.29 1.21
N ILE A 91 8.29 9.53 -0.09
CA ILE A 91 8.98 8.61 -1.00
C ILE A 91 10.47 8.64 -0.66
N ILE A 92 11.00 7.48 -0.29
CA ILE A 92 12.40 7.27 0.09
C ILE A 92 13.09 6.27 -0.86
N PHE A 93 14.40 6.44 -1.05
CA PHE A 93 15.25 5.51 -1.78
C PHE A 93 15.73 4.38 -0.87
N ASN A 94 15.54 3.14 -1.29
CA ASN A 94 15.92 1.92 -0.60
C ASN A 94 17.43 1.67 -0.77
N ILE A 95 18.24 2.11 0.18
CA ILE A 95 19.72 1.94 0.15
C ILE A 95 20.14 0.45 0.08
N LEU A 96 19.26 -0.48 0.46
CA LEU A 96 19.56 -1.92 0.51
C LEU A 96 19.57 -2.62 -0.86
N SER A 97 19.07 -2.01 -1.93
CA SER A 97 19.06 -2.62 -3.29
C SER A 97 20.43 -2.62 -3.98
N GLN A 98 21.41 -1.84 -3.48
CA GLN A 98 22.72 -1.68 -4.13
C GLN A 98 23.82 -2.67 -3.70
N ASN A 99 23.59 -3.47 -2.65
CA ASN A 99 24.63 -4.39 -2.14
C ASN A 99 24.79 -5.70 -2.94
N TYR A 100 24.01 -5.92 -4.02
CA TYR A 100 24.14 -7.12 -4.86
C TYR A 100 24.93 -6.92 -6.15
N VAL A 101 25.25 -5.68 -6.56
CA VAL A 101 25.93 -5.42 -7.85
C VAL A 101 27.43 -5.13 -7.69
N THR A 102 27.87 -4.67 -6.52
CA THR A 102 29.29 -4.30 -6.28
C THR A 102 30.20 -5.45 -5.84
N HIS A 103 29.75 -6.71 -5.89
CA HIS A 103 30.62 -7.90 -5.68
C HIS A 103 30.78 -8.78 -6.93
N GLY A 104 30.43 -8.26 -8.11
CA GLY A 104 30.91 -8.78 -9.39
C GLY A 104 32.33 -8.30 -9.67
N LEU A 105 33.32 -8.81 -8.93
CA LEU A 105 34.73 -8.66 -9.29
C LEU A 105 34.99 -9.50 -10.55
N GLU A 106 34.92 -8.86 -11.71
CA GLU A 106 35.62 -9.32 -12.91
C GLU A 106 37.12 -9.26 -12.62
N VAL A 107 37.72 -10.42 -12.31
CA VAL A 107 39.17 -10.58 -12.45
C VAL A 107 39.41 -11.13 -13.85
N THR A 108 39.47 -10.21 -14.81
CA THR A 108 40.18 -10.46 -16.06
C THR A 108 41.68 -10.38 -15.78
N THR A 109 42.36 -11.51 -15.79
CA THR A 109 43.76 -11.58 -16.19
C THR A 109 43.87 -12.61 -17.31
N SER A 110 43.82 -12.10 -18.54
CA SER A 110 44.36 -12.81 -19.70
C SER A 110 45.88 -12.75 -19.68
N ASP A 111 46.43 -13.83 -20.27
CA ASP A 111 47.74 -13.96 -20.92
C ASP A 111 48.93 -14.51 -20.10
N THR A 112 49.13 -15.83 -20.28
CA THR A 112 50.34 -16.48 -20.86
C THR A 112 51.55 -15.55 -21.06
N ILE A 113 52.76 -15.88 -20.59
CA ILE A 113 53.70 -16.92 -21.09
C ILE A 113 54.54 -17.46 -19.93
#